data_AF-A0A424IT11-F1
#
_entry.id   AF-A0A424IT11-F1
#
_cell.length_a   1.000
_cell.length_b   1.000
_cell.length_c   1.000
_cell.angle_alpha   90.00
_cell.angle_beta   90.00
_cell.angle_gamma   90.00
#
_symmetry.space_group_name_H-M   'P 1'
#
loop_
_entity.id
_entity.type
_entity.pdbx_description
1 polymer ?
#
loop_
_entity_poly.entity_id
_entity_poly.type
_entity_poly.pdbx_seq_one_letter_code
_entity_poly.pdbx_strand_id
1 'polypeptide(L)'
;MNSKYPTLDDYLKDMNLILSENKDVIVCSGYNCNFKKQIKFEAEDVEYIRSIFVKRDSRSPYEERQMIASAIATMETITGEIVGTKNDKGGVLENEYIGDKTKQDCVDESATTTSYLNFLIEHELIFLHEIVVPQSRGALIDGRWPHFSAVIRDKTTKKQYVVDSWFRDNGKPPVIMELQDWVFDWRKSNQVVKDQLN
;
A
#
# COMPACT_ATOMS: atom_id res chain seq x y z
N MET A 1 -3.74 -14.15 -10.41
CA MET A 1 -2.55 -13.59 -9.74
C MET A 1 -1.72 -12.89 -10.80
N ASN A 2 -1.14 -11.75 -10.46
CA ASN A 2 -0.47 -10.87 -11.42
C ASN A 2 0.72 -11.60 -12.04
N SER A 3 0.60 -11.96 -13.32
CA SER A 3 1.66 -12.65 -14.07
C SER A 3 2.45 -11.69 -14.98
N LYS A 4 2.17 -10.38 -14.93
CA LYS A 4 2.84 -9.39 -15.77
C LYS A 4 4.29 -9.20 -15.36
N TYR A 5 4.59 -9.27 -14.06
CA TYR A 5 5.92 -8.97 -13.51
C TYR A 5 6.54 -10.22 -12.87
N PRO A 6 7.73 -10.65 -13.31
CA PRO A 6 8.43 -11.78 -12.70
C PRO A 6 9.01 -11.44 -11.31
N THR A 7 9.46 -10.21 -11.10
CA THR A 7 10.09 -9.76 -9.84
C THR A 7 9.56 -8.39 -9.40
N LEU A 8 9.83 -8.02 -8.14
CA LEU A 8 9.50 -6.70 -7.61
C LEU A 8 10.25 -5.60 -8.37
N ASP A 9 11.52 -5.84 -8.72
CA ASP A 9 12.33 -4.88 -9.47
C ASP A 9 11.78 -4.63 -10.87
N ASP A 10 11.28 -5.68 -11.54
CA ASP A 10 10.60 -5.52 -12.84
C ASP A 10 9.36 -4.65 -12.73
N TYR A 11 8.58 -4.83 -11.67
CA TYR A 11 7.41 -3.99 -11.37
C TYR A 11 7.82 -2.53 -11.12
N LEU A 12 8.80 -2.29 -10.22
CA LEU A 12 9.25 -0.95 -9.88
C LEU A 12 9.81 -0.22 -11.11
N LYS A 13 10.55 -0.92 -11.97
CA LYS A 13 11.09 -0.37 -13.21
C LYS A 13 10.01 -0.04 -14.23
N ASP A 14 9.06 -0.94 -14.49
CA ASP A 14 7.97 -0.71 -15.45
C ASP A 14 7.05 0.43 -15.00
N MET A 15 6.77 0.50 -13.70
CA MET A 15 5.97 1.57 -13.11
C MET A 15 6.75 2.88 -12.92
N ASN A 16 8.04 2.92 -13.26
CA ASN A 16 8.94 4.06 -13.05
C ASN A 16 8.93 4.57 -11.59
N LEU A 17 9.01 3.63 -10.64
CA LEU A 17 9.05 3.86 -9.20
C LEU A 17 10.50 3.81 -8.67
N ILE A 18 11.40 4.58 -9.30
CA ILE A 18 12.81 4.65 -8.94
C ILE A 18 13.06 5.98 -8.23
N LEU A 19 13.46 5.90 -6.96
CA LEU A 19 13.78 7.07 -6.13
C LEU A 19 15.06 7.75 -6.61
N SER A 20 15.01 9.09 -6.66
CA SER A 20 16.21 9.91 -6.77
C SER A 20 16.97 9.94 -5.45
N GLU A 21 18.25 10.32 -5.49
CA GLU A 21 19.06 10.49 -4.28
C GLU A 21 18.36 11.43 -3.27
N ASN A 22 18.41 11.08 -1.98
CA ASN A 22 17.80 11.83 -0.88
C ASN A 22 16.26 11.93 -0.93
N LYS A 23 15.58 10.98 -1.58
CA LYS A 23 14.12 10.81 -1.52
C LYS A 23 13.79 9.49 -0.83
N ASP A 24 12.66 9.49 -0.13
CA ASP A 24 12.24 8.39 0.73
C ASP A 24 11.12 7.58 0.08
N VAL A 25 10.16 8.25 -0.56
CA VAL A 25 8.97 7.60 -1.13
C VAL A 25 8.48 8.27 -2.42
N ILE A 26 7.80 7.49 -3.25
CA ILE A 26 7.07 7.96 -4.44
C ILE A 26 5.59 7.76 -4.21
N VAL A 27 4.82 8.82 -4.40
CA VAL A 27 3.36 8.81 -4.30
C VAL A 27 2.75 9.02 -5.69
N CYS A 28 1.93 8.08 -6.11
CA CYS A 28 1.15 8.10 -7.34
C CYS A 28 -0.21 8.79 -7.13
N SER A 29 -0.71 9.46 -8.17
CA SER A 29 -2.07 10.04 -8.22
C SER A 29 -2.54 10.23 -9.66
N GLY A 30 -3.82 10.60 -9.83
CA GLY A 30 -4.42 10.89 -11.12
C GLY A 30 -4.86 9.68 -11.92
N TYR A 31 -5.06 8.55 -11.23
CA TYR A 31 -5.39 7.24 -11.75
C TYR A 31 -4.28 6.67 -12.64
N ASN A 32 -4.10 5.35 -12.60
CA ASN A 32 -3.05 4.64 -13.36
C ASN A 32 -1.62 5.14 -13.11
N CYS A 33 -1.34 5.78 -11.96
CA CYS A 33 -0.07 6.41 -11.63
C CYS A 33 0.40 7.43 -12.69
N ASN A 34 -0.55 8.23 -13.19
CA ASN A 34 -0.29 9.30 -14.17
C ASN A 34 0.64 10.40 -13.61
N PHE A 35 0.50 10.74 -12.33
CA PHE A 35 1.39 11.68 -11.64
C PHE A 35 2.18 10.96 -10.56
N LYS A 36 3.45 11.34 -10.41
CA LYS A 36 4.37 10.78 -9.41
C LYS A 36 5.04 11.93 -8.66
N LYS A 37 4.95 11.92 -7.34
CA LYS A 37 5.64 12.88 -6.47
C LYS A 37 6.65 12.13 -5.62
N GLN A 38 7.93 12.47 -5.73
CA GLN A 38 8.96 11.97 -4.83
C GLN A 38 9.04 12.87 -3.59
N ILE A 39 8.97 12.27 -2.42
CA ILE A 39 8.91 12.96 -1.13
C ILE A 39 10.10 12.51 -0.29
N LYS A 40 10.64 13.47 0.45
CA LYS A 40 11.55 13.23 1.58
C LYS A 40 10.77 13.60 2.83
N PHE A 41 10.74 12.71 3.81
CA PHE A 41 10.14 12.97 5.11
C PHE A 41 11.03 13.91 5.92
N GLU A 42 10.40 14.76 6.74
CA GLU A 42 11.13 15.51 7.74
C GLU A 42 11.57 14.59 8.88
N ALA A 43 12.55 15.01 9.68
CA ALA A 43 13.09 14.17 10.75
C ALA A 43 12.01 13.78 11.77
N GLU A 44 11.08 14.69 12.05
CA GLU A 44 9.94 14.48 12.95
C GLU A 44 8.95 13.46 12.39
N ASP A 45 8.71 13.46 11.06
CA ASP A 45 7.86 12.47 10.40
C ASP A 45 8.46 11.07 10.54
N VAL A 46 9.77 10.96 10.28
CA VAL A 46 10.50 9.68 10.41
C VAL A 46 10.42 9.16 11.84
N GLU A 47 10.68 10.00 12.84
CA GLU A 47 10.61 9.59 14.24
C GLU A 47 9.19 9.17 14.64
N TYR A 48 8.18 9.91 14.19
CA TYR A 48 6.79 9.55 14.44
C TYR A 48 6.43 8.19 13.81
N ILE A 49 6.83 7.94 12.56
CA ILE A 49 6.64 6.63 11.90
C ILE A 49 7.36 5.53 12.68
N ARG A 50 8.61 5.74 13.11
CA ARG A 50 9.38 4.77 13.90
C ARG A 50 8.70 4.45 15.23
N SER A 51 8.09 5.44 15.88
CA SER A 51 7.41 5.28 17.17
C SER A 51 6.23 4.31 17.13
N ILE A 52 5.63 4.06 15.96
CA ILE A 52 4.54 3.07 15.76
C ILE A 52 5.05 1.64 16.03
N PHE A 53 6.35 1.40 15.81
CA PHE A 53 6.98 0.09 15.84
C PHE A 53 7.57 -0.27 17.22
N VAL A 54 6.80 -0.04 18.29
CA VAL A 54 7.20 -0.04 19.73
C VAL A 54 7.91 -1.29 20.29
N LYS A 55 7.85 -2.45 19.62
CA LYS A 55 8.47 -3.71 20.08
C LYS A 55 9.08 -4.45 18.89
N ARG A 56 10.42 -4.57 18.83
CA ARG A 56 11.13 -5.36 17.81
C ARG A 56 11.21 -6.84 18.23
N ASP A 57 11.72 -7.15 19.41
CA ASP A 57 12.12 -8.53 19.76
C ASP A 57 10.99 -9.49 20.19
N SER A 58 9.77 -8.99 20.40
CA SER A 58 8.62 -9.78 20.87
C SER A 58 7.40 -9.73 19.95
N ARG A 59 7.56 -9.17 18.75
CA ARG A 59 6.46 -8.94 17.81
C ARG A 59 6.09 -10.22 17.07
N SER A 60 4.81 -10.54 17.01
CA SER A 60 4.26 -11.56 16.13
C SER A 60 4.04 -11.02 14.70
N PRO A 61 3.96 -11.90 13.67
CA PRO A 61 3.61 -11.46 12.32
C PRO A 61 2.25 -10.73 12.25
N TYR A 62 1.29 -11.10 13.10
CA TYR A 62 0.01 -10.40 13.16
C TYR A 62 0.18 -8.96 13.66
N GLU A 63 0.91 -8.75 14.75
CA GLU A 63 1.19 -7.41 15.29
C GLU A 63 1.98 -6.55 14.31
N GLU A 64 2.95 -7.13 13.58
CA GLU A 64 3.67 -6.39 12.53
C GLU A 64 2.72 -5.88 11.45
N ARG A 65 1.73 -6.66 11.03
CA ARG A 65 0.72 -6.19 10.08
C ARG A 65 -0.14 -5.06 10.63
N GLN A 66 -0.48 -5.06 11.93
CA GLN A 66 -1.20 -3.93 12.53
C GLN A 66 -0.34 -2.66 12.55
N MET A 67 0.95 -2.78 12.87
CA MET A 67 1.89 -1.65 12.83
C MET A 67 2.11 -1.14 11.41
N ILE A 68 2.20 -2.02 10.41
CA ILE A 68 2.23 -1.65 8.99
C ILE A 68 0.98 -0.83 8.65
N ALA A 69 -0.21 -1.29 9.03
CA ALA A 69 -1.44 -0.56 8.72
C ALA A 69 -1.45 0.86 9.30
N SER A 70 -1.04 1.01 10.57
CA SER A 70 -0.92 2.31 11.22
C SER A 70 0.15 3.20 10.56
N ALA A 71 1.28 2.62 10.16
CA ALA A 71 2.35 3.33 9.48
C ALA A 71 1.93 3.83 8.09
N ILE A 72 1.28 2.99 7.27
CA ILE A 72 0.74 3.39 5.97
C ILE A 72 -0.27 4.53 6.12
N ALA A 73 -1.22 4.43 7.05
CA ALA A 73 -2.19 5.50 7.34
C ALA A 73 -1.50 6.83 7.70
N THR A 74 -0.42 6.75 8.48
CA THR A 74 0.36 7.91 8.90
C THR A 74 1.09 8.54 7.72
N MET A 75 1.76 7.72 6.90
CA MET A 75 2.48 8.15 5.70
C MET A 75 1.52 8.77 4.67
N GLU A 76 0.33 8.19 4.47
CA GLU A 76 -0.71 8.76 3.61
C GLU A 76 -1.24 10.09 4.16
N THR A 77 -1.41 10.22 5.47
CA THR A 77 -1.85 11.50 6.06
C THR A 77 -0.83 12.62 5.79
N ILE A 78 0.47 12.33 6.00
CA ILE A 78 1.55 13.29 5.75
C ILE A 78 1.62 13.65 4.26
N THR A 79 1.66 12.62 3.40
CA THR A 79 1.87 12.83 1.96
C THR A 79 0.62 13.31 1.23
N GLY A 80 -0.58 13.01 1.72
CA GLY A 80 -1.84 13.47 1.18
C GLY A 80 -1.98 14.99 1.23
N GLU A 81 -1.43 15.64 2.27
CA GLU A 81 -1.31 17.10 2.33
C GLU A 81 -0.34 17.65 1.27
N ILE A 82 0.76 16.93 1.01
CA ILE A 82 1.82 17.34 0.06
C ILE A 82 1.37 17.17 -1.40
N VAL A 83 0.69 16.06 -1.71
CA VAL A 83 0.24 15.70 -3.06
C VAL A 83 -1.10 16.35 -3.39
N GLY A 84 -1.93 16.59 -2.37
CA GLY A 84 -3.28 17.13 -2.51
C GLY A 84 -4.38 16.06 -2.51
N THR A 85 -4.08 14.83 -2.08
CA THR A 85 -5.02 13.69 -2.04
C THR A 85 -5.63 13.46 -0.65
N LYS A 86 -5.38 14.33 0.32
CA LYS A 86 -5.90 14.19 1.71
C LYS A 86 -7.42 13.98 1.84
N ASN A 87 -8.18 14.46 0.86
CA ASN A 87 -9.65 14.37 0.84
C ASN A 87 -10.14 13.30 -0.15
N ASP A 88 -9.22 12.48 -0.68
CA ASP A 88 -9.57 11.42 -1.60
C ASP A 88 -10.46 10.37 -0.92
N LYS A 89 -11.44 9.89 -1.67
CA LYS A 89 -12.46 8.98 -1.15
C LYS A 89 -12.10 7.56 -1.53
N GLY A 90 -12.15 6.66 -0.56
CA GLY A 90 -11.91 5.24 -0.81
C GLY A 90 -13.04 4.61 -1.61
N GLY A 91 -12.73 3.54 -2.33
CA GLY A 91 -13.73 2.71 -3.00
C GLY A 91 -14.27 3.28 -4.31
N VAL A 92 -13.64 4.31 -4.86
CA VAL A 92 -14.07 5.04 -6.05
C VAL A 92 -13.49 4.37 -7.31
N LEU A 93 -14.36 4.02 -8.27
CA LEU A 93 -14.04 3.31 -9.52
C LEU A 93 -14.30 4.14 -10.78
N GLU A 94 -14.78 5.37 -10.60
CA GLU A 94 -15.31 6.20 -11.67
C GLU A 94 -14.18 6.74 -12.57
N ASN A 95 -14.21 6.37 -13.86
CA ASN A 95 -13.22 6.78 -14.85
C ASN A 95 -13.16 8.30 -15.10
N GLU A 96 -14.14 9.08 -14.61
CA GLU A 96 -14.16 10.54 -14.75
C GLU A 96 -13.01 11.23 -14.00
N TYR A 97 -12.40 10.55 -13.03
CA TYR A 97 -11.27 11.05 -12.25
C TYR A 97 -9.90 10.80 -12.90
N ILE A 98 -9.85 10.14 -14.07
CA ILE A 98 -8.58 9.94 -14.78
C ILE A 98 -7.96 11.29 -15.14
N GLY A 99 -6.74 11.52 -14.66
CA GLY A 99 -6.01 12.78 -14.83
C GLY A 99 -6.27 13.83 -13.73
N ASP A 100 -7.16 13.57 -12.76
CA ASP A 100 -7.30 14.42 -11.58
C ASP A 100 -6.26 14.06 -10.52
N LYS A 101 -5.20 14.87 -10.42
CA LYS A 101 -4.10 14.69 -9.47
C LYS A 101 -4.51 14.64 -7.98
N THR A 102 -5.75 15.00 -7.65
CA THR A 102 -6.27 14.94 -6.27
C THR A 102 -6.96 13.62 -5.93
N LYS A 103 -6.99 12.68 -6.89
CA LYS A 103 -7.66 11.37 -6.81
C LYS A 103 -6.68 10.22 -6.95
N GLN A 104 -7.00 9.10 -6.30
CA GLN A 104 -6.21 7.87 -6.39
C GLN A 104 -7.10 6.68 -6.73
N ASP A 105 -6.66 5.85 -7.68
CA ASP A 105 -7.26 4.54 -7.94
C ASP A 105 -6.45 3.40 -7.31
N CYS A 106 -6.89 2.15 -7.51
CA CYS A 106 -6.19 0.99 -6.98
C CYS A 106 -4.75 0.84 -7.52
N VAL A 107 -4.43 1.39 -8.70
CA VAL A 107 -3.09 1.34 -9.27
C VAL A 107 -2.19 2.36 -8.58
N ASP A 108 -2.70 3.58 -8.36
CA ASP A 108 -2.04 4.61 -7.56
C ASP A 108 -1.75 4.10 -6.17
N GLU A 109 -2.78 3.60 -5.47
CA GLU A 109 -2.68 3.12 -4.10
C GLU A 109 -1.74 1.93 -3.97
N SER A 110 -1.80 0.97 -4.89
CA SER A 110 -0.89 -0.17 -4.91
C SER A 110 0.57 0.25 -5.09
N ALA A 111 0.84 1.21 -5.99
CA ALA A 111 2.19 1.68 -6.26
C ALA A 111 2.75 2.51 -5.09
N THR A 112 1.96 3.45 -4.59
CA THR A 112 2.26 4.28 -3.41
C THR A 112 2.54 3.41 -2.19
N THR A 113 1.65 2.46 -1.88
CA THR A 113 1.81 1.54 -0.75
C THR A 113 3.07 0.68 -0.90
N THR A 114 3.40 0.22 -2.11
CA THR A 114 4.64 -0.51 -2.37
C THR A 114 5.87 0.35 -2.05
N SER A 115 5.85 1.63 -2.43
CA SER A 115 6.93 2.56 -2.09
C SER A 115 7.06 2.79 -0.59
N TYR A 116 5.93 2.91 0.14
CA TYR A 116 5.96 3.05 1.59
C TYR A 116 6.50 1.82 2.29
N LEU A 117 6.08 0.62 1.86
CA LEU A 117 6.61 -0.62 2.41
C LEU A 117 8.13 -0.72 2.19
N ASN A 118 8.64 -0.25 1.05
CA ASN A 118 10.08 -0.23 0.79
C ASN A 118 10.81 0.67 1.79
N PHE A 119 10.31 1.89 2.01
CA PHE A 119 10.82 2.80 3.03
C PHE A 119 10.85 2.14 4.42
N LEU A 120 9.77 1.46 4.82
CA LEU A 120 9.70 0.79 6.12
C LEU A 120 10.70 -0.38 6.25
N ILE A 121 10.98 -1.11 5.17
CA ILE A 121 12.01 -2.16 5.13
C ILE A 121 13.42 -1.56 5.22
N GLU A 122 13.70 -0.51 4.45
CA GLU A 122 15.01 0.17 4.44
C GLU A 122 15.35 0.79 5.80
N HIS A 123 14.33 1.18 6.57
CA HIS A 123 14.47 1.69 7.94
C HIS A 123 14.45 0.59 9.02
N GLU A 124 14.49 -0.69 8.63
CA GLU A 124 14.45 -1.87 9.49
C GLU A 124 13.20 -1.97 10.40
N LEU A 125 12.09 -1.36 10.00
CA LEU A 125 10.86 -1.34 10.81
C LEU A 125 9.99 -2.59 10.61
N ILE A 126 10.08 -3.20 9.43
CA ILE A 126 9.45 -4.47 9.06
C ILE A 126 10.54 -5.53 8.92
N PHE A 127 10.44 -6.61 9.67
CA PHE A 127 11.44 -7.69 9.62
C PHE A 127 10.85 -9.10 9.54
N LEU A 128 9.57 -9.30 9.89
CA LEU A 128 8.90 -10.60 9.76
C LEU A 128 8.29 -10.79 8.35
N HIS A 129 8.04 -9.70 7.63
CA HIS A 129 7.54 -9.72 6.26
C HIS A 129 8.55 -9.16 5.26
N GLU A 130 8.41 -9.58 4.00
CA GLU A 130 9.10 -9.04 2.82
C GLU A 130 8.08 -8.57 1.79
N ILE A 131 8.44 -7.60 0.95
CA ILE A 131 7.58 -7.16 -0.15
C ILE A 131 7.69 -8.18 -1.28
N VAL A 132 6.57 -8.47 -1.93
CA VAL A 132 6.52 -9.23 -3.17
C VAL A 132 5.76 -8.44 -4.23
N VAL A 133 5.84 -8.91 -5.48
CA VAL A 133 5.15 -8.28 -6.61
C VAL A 133 3.68 -8.01 -6.28
N PRO A 134 3.19 -6.76 -6.45
CA PRO A 134 1.79 -6.42 -6.28
C PRO A 134 0.87 -7.34 -7.07
N GLN A 135 -0.24 -7.74 -6.46
CA GLN A 135 -1.14 -8.73 -7.03
C GLN A 135 -2.41 -8.07 -7.56
N SER A 136 -3.03 -8.76 -8.51
CA SER A 136 -4.31 -8.35 -9.08
C SER A 136 -5.35 -9.44 -8.92
N ARG A 137 -6.60 -9.00 -8.80
CA ARG A 137 -7.79 -9.84 -8.86
C ARG A 137 -8.79 -9.26 -9.85
N GLY A 138 -9.73 -10.11 -10.25
CA GLY A 138 -10.74 -9.79 -11.23
C GLY A 138 -10.17 -9.71 -12.64
N ALA A 139 -10.94 -10.19 -13.60
CA ALA A 139 -10.66 -10.04 -15.01
C ALA A 139 -11.99 -9.83 -15.72
N LEU A 140 -12.03 -9.02 -16.77
CA LEU A 140 -13.28 -8.77 -17.51
C LEU A 140 -13.99 -10.08 -17.97
N ILE A 141 -13.24 -11.19 -18.08
CA ILE A 141 -13.73 -12.54 -18.36
C ILE A 141 -14.43 -13.25 -17.19
N ASP A 142 -14.13 -12.91 -15.94
CA ASP A 142 -14.76 -13.47 -14.72
C ASP A 142 -15.86 -12.56 -14.14
N GLY A 143 -16.17 -11.47 -14.86
CA GLY A 143 -17.22 -10.50 -14.50
C GLY A 143 -16.84 -9.58 -13.33
N ARG A 144 -15.59 -9.58 -12.89
CA ARG A 144 -15.10 -8.71 -11.80
C ARG A 144 -14.20 -7.61 -12.36
N TRP A 145 -14.31 -6.42 -11.79
CA TRP A 145 -13.44 -5.32 -12.18
C TRP A 145 -12.00 -5.60 -11.76
N PRO A 146 -11.00 -5.32 -12.63
CA PRO A 146 -9.60 -5.46 -12.26
C PRO A 146 -9.27 -4.58 -11.05
N HIS A 147 -8.60 -5.15 -10.05
CA HIS A 147 -8.19 -4.44 -8.85
C HIS A 147 -6.79 -4.87 -8.45
N PHE A 148 -5.95 -3.92 -8.03
CA PHE A 148 -4.54 -4.11 -7.71
C PHE A 148 -4.26 -3.76 -6.25
N SER A 149 -3.29 -4.43 -5.63
CA SER A 149 -2.82 -4.09 -4.29
C SER A 149 -1.38 -4.53 -4.07
N ALA A 150 -0.66 -3.75 -3.25
CA ALA A 150 0.65 -4.11 -2.73
C ALA A 150 0.55 -5.40 -1.90
N VAL A 151 1.64 -6.19 -1.86
CA VAL A 151 1.64 -7.47 -1.16
C VAL A 151 2.89 -7.64 -0.33
N ILE A 152 2.67 -8.09 0.90
CA ILE A 152 3.73 -8.56 1.80
C ILE A 152 3.63 -10.06 1.98
N ARG A 153 4.77 -10.73 2.19
CA ARG A 153 4.87 -12.16 2.45
C ARG A 153 5.52 -12.38 3.81
N ASP A 154 4.90 -13.19 4.65
CA ASP A 154 5.50 -13.67 5.89
C ASP A 154 6.73 -14.51 5.56
N LYS A 155 7.90 -14.15 6.10
CA LYS A 155 9.18 -14.79 5.78
C LYS A 155 9.24 -16.24 6.26
N THR A 156 8.50 -16.59 7.30
CA THR A 156 8.47 -17.94 7.89
C THR A 156 7.41 -18.80 7.21
N THR A 157 6.16 -18.35 7.21
CA THR A 157 5.03 -19.17 6.74
C THR A 157 4.82 -19.11 5.24
N LYS A 158 5.46 -18.14 4.56
CA LYS A 158 5.29 -17.83 3.13
C LYS A 158 3.86 -17.43 2.73
N LYS A 159 2.96 -17.24 3.70
CA LYS A 159 1.64 -16.68 3.45
C LYS A 159 1.77 -15.24 2.96
N GLN A 160 0.95 -14.90 1.96
CA GLN A 160 0.89 -13.57 1.37
C GLN A 160 -0.32 -12.82 1.89
N TYR A 161 -0.13 -11.53 2.15
CA TYR A 161 -1.16 -10.62 2.61
C TYR A 161 -1.15 -9.38 1.72
N VAL A 162 -2.32 -8.96 1.29
CA VAL A 162 -2.47 -7.67 0.62
C VAL A 162 -2.31 -6.53 1.63
N VAL A 163 -1.86 -5.37 1.15
CA VAL A 163 -1.89 -4.11 1.87
C VAL A 163 -2.64 -3.14 0.95
N ASP A 164 -3.95 -3.03 1.16
CA ASP A 164 -4.88 -2.41 0.21
C ASP A 164 -5.48 -1.12 0.77
N SER A 165 -4.86 0.02 0.44
CA SER A 165 -5.29 1.35 0.87
C SER A 165 -6.55 1.86 0.17
N TRP A 166 -6.92 1.30 -0.99
CA TRP A 166 -7.99 1.83 -1.83
C TRP A 166 -9.38 1.79 -1.19
N PHE A 167 -9.62 0.88 -0.25
CA PHE A 167 -10.97 0.69 0.32
C PHE A 167 -11.47 1.85 1.20
N ARG A 168 -10.59 2.72 1.70
CA ARG A 168 -10.95 3.75 2.68
C ARG A 168 -10.45 5.11 2.22
N ASP A 169 -11.03 6.17 2.79
CA ASP A 169 -10.54 7.53 2.58
C ASP A 169 -9.05 7.62 2.91
N ASN A 170 -8.33 8.49 2.20
CA ASN A 170 -6.89 8.68 2.36
C ASN A 170 -6.49 8.89 3.83
N GLY A 171 -5.39 8.27 4.25
CA GLY A 171 -4.89 8.38 5.62
C GLY A 171 -5.63 7.47 6.62
N LYS A 172 -6.53 6.61 6.16
CA LYS A 172 -7.06 5.51 6.97
C LYS A 172 -6.20 4.25 6.83
N PRO A 173 -6.16 3.38 7.85
CA PRO A 173 -5.40 2.14 7.74
C PRO A 173 -5.83 1.31 6.52
N PRO A 174 -4.88 0.81 5.70
CA PRO A 174 -5.18 -0.05 4.58
C PRO A 174 -5.82 -1.35 5.08
N VAL A 175 -6.54 -2.05 4.23
CA VAL A 175 -7.00 -3.41 4.53
C VAL A 175 -5.83 -4.38 4.38
N ILE A 176 -5.51 -5.11 5.46
CA ILE A 176 -4.50 -6.17 5.43
C ILE A 176 -5.13 -7.53 5.72
N MET A 177 -5.15 -8.41 4.71
CA MET A 177 -5.76 -9.74 4.78
C MET A 177 -5.04 -10.74 3.89
N GLU A 178 -5.26 -12.04 4.11
CA GLU A 178 -4.63 -13.09 3.29
C GLU A 178 -5.01 -12.91 1.81
N LEU A 179 -4.01 -13.02 0.93
CA LEU A 179 -4.18 -12.80 -0.51
C LEU A 179 -5.24 -13.73 -1.11
N GLN A 180 -5.30 -14.99 -0.66
CA GLN A 180 -6.30 -15.94 -1.15
C GLN A 180 -7.72 -15.46 -0.84
N ASP A 181 -7.98 -15.06 0.41
CA ASP A 181 -9.28 -14.50 0.80
C ASP A 181 -9.60 -13.23 0.00
N TRP A 182 -8.61 -12.36 -0.23
CA TRP A 182 -8.79 -11.13 -1.00
C TRP A 182 -9.14 -11.41 -2.47
N VAL A 183 -8.57 -12.45 -3.08
CA VAL A 183 -8.88 -12.86 -4.47
C VAL A 183 -10.28 -13.48 -4.56
N PHE A 184 -10.67 -14.34 -3.61
CA PHE A 184 -11.90 -15.13 -3.70
C PHE A 184 -13.13 -14.44 -3.11
N ASP A 185 -12.99 -13.75 -1.97
CA ASP A 185 -14.08 -13.10 -1.26
C ASP A 185 -13.63 -11.77 -0.64
N TRP A 186 -13.38 -10.80 -1.53
CA TRP A 186 -12.97 -9.45 -1.14
C TRP A 186 -13.93 -8.76 -0.18
N ARG A 187 -15.20 -9.17 -0.11
CA ARG A 187 -16.21 -8.59 0.79
C ARG A 187 -15.84 -8.78 2.26
N LYS A 188 -14.99 -9.75 2.58
CA LYS A 188 -14.37 -9.90 3.90
C LYS A 188 -13.53 -8.68 4.31
N SER A 189 -13.13 -7.84 3.36
CA SER A 189 -12.49 -6.55 3.66
C SER A 189 -13.33 -5.74 4.64
N ASN A 190 -14.65 -5.75 4.53
CA ASN A 190 -15.55 -5.05 5.46
C ASN A 190 -15.44 -5.54 6.91
N GLN A 191 -15.12 -6.83 7.12
CA GLN A 191 -14.91 -7.39 8.46
C GLN A 191 -13.52 -7.01 8.98
N VAL A 192 -12.50 -7.16 8.14
CA VAL A 192 -11.12 -6.75 8.46
C VAL A 192 -11.08 -5.27 8.83
N VAL A 193 -11.86 -4.43 8.14
CA VAL A 193 -12.00 -3.00 8.43
C VAL A 193 -12.40 -2.73 9.88
N LYS A 194 -13.26 -3.57 10.45
CA LYS A 194 -13.71 -3.42 11.83
C LYS A 194 -12.69 -3.93 12.85
N ASP A 195 -11.89 -4.93 12.48
CA ASP A 195 -11.05 -5.68 13.41
C ASP A 195 -9.59 -5.20 13.47
N GLN A 196 -9.09 -4.53 12.44
CA GLN A 196 -7.67 -4.20 12.23
C GLN A 196 -7.08 -3.15 13.20
N LEU A 197 -7.81 -2.78 14.24
CA LEU A 197 -7.34 -1.89 15.32
C LEU A 197 -8.01 -2.21 16.67
N ASN A 198 -8.76 -3.32 16.79
CA ASN A 198 -9.32 -3.78 18.06
C ASN A 198 -8.34 -4.68 18.80
#